data_AF-A0A955WXL4-F1
#
_entry.id   AF-A0A955WXL4-F1
#
_cell.length_a   1.000
_cell.length_b   1.000
_cell.length_c   1.000
_cell.angle_alpha   90.00
_cell.angle_beta   90.00
_cell.angle_gamma   90.00
#
_symmetry.space_group_name_H-M   'P 1'
#
loop_
_entity.id
_entity.type
_entity.pdbx_description
1 polymer ?
#
loop_
_entity_poly.entity_id
_entity_poly.type
_entity_poly.pdbx_seq_one_letter_code
_entity_poly.pdbx_strand_id
1 'polypeptide(L)'
;RYRLPTEAEWERAAMAGQTHPDGRDEPGYRARILGWYAERQPDPLPAVGQGPANYLGVFDLHALVWEWVDDFGATLVTADAREAGDGPSAAFCAGGALAATDPADYAAFMRAAFRSSLKGRHTVRNLGFRCAADALALASPRAHQGGTP
;
A
#
# COMPACT_ATOMS: atom_id res chain seq x y z
N ARG A 1 10.48 17.94 0.65
CA ARG A 1 9.53 17.71 1.77
C ARG A 1 9.14 16.24 1.74
N TYR A 2 9.12 15.56 2.89
CA TYR A 2 8.68 14.16 2.99
C TYR A 2 7.24 14.10 3.51
N ARG A 3 6.49 13.11 3.03
CA ARG A 3 5.11 12.79 3.43
C ARG A 3 4.87 11.28 3.30
N LEU A 4 3.72 10.80 3.73
CA LEU A 4 3.26 9.47 3.32
C LEU A 4 2.92 9.50 1.82
N PRO A 5 3.08 8.36 1.11
CA PRO A 5 2.50 8.23 -0.23
C PRO A 5 0.98 8.29 -0.15
N THR A 6 0.35 8.81 -1.19
CA THR A 6 -1.07 8.56 -1.47
C THR A 6 -1.26 7.08 -1.86
N GLU A 7 -2.47 6.57 -1.73
CA GLU A 7 -2.82 5.22 -2.19
C GLU A 7 -2.44 5.04 -3.66
N ALA A 8 -2.75 6.01 -4.51
CA ALA A 8 -2.44 5.94 -5.93
C ALA A 8 -0.93 5.86 -6.22
N GLU A 9 -0.10 6.60 -5.49
CA GLU A 9 1.36 6.52 -5.62
C GLU A 9 1.89 5.18 -5.14
N TRP A 10 1.36 4.68 -4.02
CA TRP A 10 1.72 3.38 -3.49
C TRP A 10 1.34 2.26 -4.46
N GLU A 11 0.11 2.27 -4.99
CA GLU A 11 -0.37 1.29 -5.97
C GLU A 11 0.43 1.34 -7.25
N ARG A 12 0.76 2.54 -7.74
CA ARG A 12 1.60 2.68 -8.93
C ARG A 12 2.96 2.03 -8.75
N ALA A 13 3.59 2.21 -7.58
CA ALA A 13 4.85 1.54 -7.27
C ALA A 13 4.65 0.03 -7.11
N ALA A 14 3.58 -0.39 -6.46
CA ALA A 14 3.29 -1.79 -6.14
C ALA A 14 2.90 -2.61 -7.37
N MET A 15 2.31 -1.99 -8.40
CA MET A 15 1.97 -2.62 -9.69
C MET A 15 3.19 -3.02 -10.51
N ALA A 16 4.37 -2.45 -10.23
CA ALA A 16 5.58 -2.85 -10.93
C ALA A 16 5.96 -4.30 -10.60
N GLY A 17 6.26 -5.06 -11.64
CA GLY A 17 6.78 -6.41 -11.54
C GLY A 17 8.28 -6.41 -11.20
N GLN A 18 8.94 -7.56 -11.29
CA GLN A 18 10.39 -7.63 -11.12
C GLN A 18 11.14 -7.18 -12.37
N THR A 19 10.58 -7.44 -13.56
CA THR A 19 11.24 -7.20 -14.84
C THR A 19 10.51 -6.19 -15.71
N HIS A 20 9.24 -5.89 -15.41
CA HIS A 20 8.41 -4.97 -16.18
C HIS A 20 7.76 -3.88 -15.32
N PRO A 21 7.47 -2.70 -15.90
CA PRO A 21 6.78 -1.62 -15.20
C PRO A 21 5.35 -1.98 -14.78
N ASP A 22 4.74 -2.98 -15.43
CA ASP A 22 3.48 -3.60 -15.02
C ASP A 22 3.72 -5.09 -14.81
N GLY A 23 3.66 -5.53 -13.56
CA GLY A 23 3.89 -6.91 -13.16
C GLY A 23 2.67 -7.81 -13.29
N ARG A 24 1.49 -7.28 -13.61
CA ARG A 24 0.24 -8.06 -13.61
C ARG A 24 0.23 -9.18 -14.65
N ASP A 25 1.07 -9.05 -15.69
CA ASP A 25 1.29 -10.05 -16.74
C ASP A 25 2.50 -10.95 -16.46
N GLU A 26 3.28 -10.68 -15.41
CA GLU A 26 4.42 -11.52 -15.04
C GLU A 26 3.96 -12.85 -14.41
N PRO A 27 4.51 -13.98 -14.85
CA PRO A 27 4.23 -15.28 -14.24
C PRO A 27 4.48 -15.26 -12.73
N GLY A 28 3.49 -15.68 -11.96
CA GLY A 28 3.60 -15.79 -10.50
C GLY A 28 3.45 -14.46 -9.73
N TYR A 29 3.31 -13.31 -10.39
CA TYR A 29 3.13 -12.02 -9.71
C TYR A 29 1.94 -12.05 -8.73
N ARG A 30 0.78 -12.51 -9.22
CA ARG A 30 -0.44 -12.62 -8.40
C ARG A 30 -0.30 -13.65 -7.30
N ALA A 31 0.25 -14.82 -7.63
CA ALA A 31 0.45 -15.91 -6.67
C ALA A 31 1.34 -15.48 -5.49
N ARG A 32 2.39 -14.68 -5.76
CA ARG A 32 3.27 -14.12 -4.74
C ARG A 32 2.54 -13.17 -3.78
N ILE A 33 1.71 -12.27 -4.31
CA ILE A 33 0.93 -11.33 -3.48
C ILE A 33 -0.07 -12.09 -2.60
N LEU A 34 -0.80 -13.03 -3.19
CA LEU A 34 -1.78 -13.85 -2.46
C LEU A 34 -1.10 -14.77 -1.42
N GLY A 35 0.07 -15.31 -1.74
CA GLY A 35 0.88 -16.08 -0.81
C GLY A 35 1.24 -15.25 0.42
N TRP A 36 1.69 -14.00 0.22
CA TRP A 36 1.99 -13.11 1.33
C TRP A 36 0.78 -12.81 2.23
N TYR A 37 -0.42 -12.64 1.65
CA TYR A 37 -1.65 -12.47 2.44
C TYR A 37 -2.06 -13.73 3.22
N ALA A 38 -1.79 -14.91 2.68
CA ALA A 38 -2.11 -16.18 3.31
C ALA A 38 -1.08 -16.59 4.38
N GLU A 39 0.14 -16.07 4.30
CA GLU A 39 1.25 -16.41 5.18
C GLU A 39 1.25 -15.61 6.48
N ARG A 40 1.51 -16.32 7.59
CA ARG A 40 1.78 -15.67 8.87
C ARG A 40 3.15 -15.01 8.79
N GLN A 41 3.19 -13.70 9.03
CA GLN A 41 4.46 -12.97 9.03
C GLN A 41 5.40 -13.50 10.11
N PRO A 42 6.70 -13.67 9.79
CA PRO A 42 7.70 -14.17 10.72
C PRO A 42 7.84 -13.31 11.99
N ASP A 43 8.33 -13.95 13.05
CA ASP A 43 8.68 -13.29 14.30
C ASP A 43 10.05 -13.75 14.80
N PRO A 44 11.08 -12.88 14.77
CA PRO A 44 11.08 -11.46 14.38
C PRO A 44 10.90 -11.22 12.87
N LEU A 45 10.53 -10.00 12.49
CA LEU A 45 10.51 -9.60 11.07
C LEU A 45 11.94 -9.56 10.50
N PRO A 46 12.16 -10.02 9.25
CA PRO A 46 13.42 -9.85 8.53
C PRO A 46 13.82 -8.38 8.39
N ALA A 47 15.10 -8.15 8.08
CA ALA A 47 15.55 -6.83 7.65
C ALA A 47 14.85 -6.39 6.35
N VAL A 48 14.77 -5.09 6.12
CA VAL A 48 14.26 -4.53 4.85
C VAL A 48 15.18 -4.89 3.68
N GLY A 49 14.61 -5.05 2.48
CA GLY A 49 15.36 -5.24 1.24
C GLY A 49 16.01 -6.62 1.08
N GLN A 50 15.55 -7.64 1.82
CA GLN A 50 16.06 -9.01 1.69
C GLN A 50 15.44 -9.76 0.50
N GLY A 51 14.27 -9.31 0.02
CA GLY A 51 13.63 -9.82 -1.20
C GLY A 51 14.12 -9.11 -2.46
N PRO A 52 13.70 -9.56 -3.65
CA PRO A 52 13.97 -8.85 -4.90
C PRO A 52 13.23 -7.50 -4.95
N ALA A 53 13.90 -6.48 -5.48
CA ALA A 53 13.24 -5.23 -5.85
C ALA A 53 12.27 -5.44 -7.02
N ASN A 54 11.28 -4.57 -7.12
CA ASN A 54 10.51 -4.42 -8.35
C ASN A 54 11.32 -3.63 -9.41
N TYR A 55 10.75 -3.48 -10.61
CA TYR A 55 11.31 -2.77 -11.76
C TYR A 55 11.70 -1.32 -11.46
N LEU A 56 11.08 -0.70 -10.45
CA LEU A 56 11.37 0.66 -10.00
C LEU A 56 12.48 0.72 -8.93
N GLY A 57 13.09 -0.41 -8.58
CA GLY A 57 14.09 -0.51 -7.51
C GLY A 57 13.49 -0.47 -6.11
N VAL A 58 12.18 -0.67 -5.96
CA VAL A 58 11.48 -0.60 -4.68
C VAL A 58 11.29 -1.99 -4.09
N PHE A 59 11.62 -2.14 -2.81
CA PHE A 59 11.52 -3.39 -2.07
C PHE A 59 10.24 -3.46 -1.22
N ASP A 60 9.84 -4.69 -0.94
CA ASP A 60 8.89 -5.07 0.11
C ASP A 60 7.48 -4.44 0.03
N LEU A 61 7.01 -4.02 -1.16
CA LEU A 61 5.65 -3.48 -1.33
C LEU A 61 4.54 -4.53 -1.18
N HIS A 62 4.85 -5.79 -1.50
CA HIS A 62 3.97 -6.94 -1.30
C HIS A 62 4.63 -7.98 -0.39
N ALA A 63 5.32 -7.51 0.65
CA ALA A 63 6.02 -8.33 1.62
C ALA A 63 6.18 -7.60 2.96
N LEU A 64 6.75 -8.28 3.97
CA LEU A 64 7.22 -7.74 5.24
C LEU A 64 6.14 -7.17 6.18
N VAL A 65 5.52 -6.04 5.82
CA VAL A 65 4.52 -5.33 6.63
C VAL A 65 3.46 -4.66 5.75
N TRP A 66 2.31 -4.41 6.34
CA TRP A 66 1.34 -3.44 5.83
C TRP A 66 1.90 -2.02 5.98
N GLU A 67 1.40 -1.09 5.16
CA GLU A 67 1.91 0.28 5.17
C GLU A 67 0.79 1.32 5.20
N TRP A 68 0.99 2.35 6.02
CA TRP A 68 0.16 3.55 6.01
C TRP A 68 0.33 4.34 4.71
N VAL A 69 -0.79 4.86 4.22
CA VAL A 69 -0.89 5.85 3.14
C VAL A 69 -1.60 7.10 3.67
N ASP A 70 -1.35 8.25 3.06
CA ASP A 70 -1.83 9.56 3.53
C ASP A 70 -3.38 9.66 3.52
N ASP A 71 -3.98 9.07 2.50
CA ASP A 71 -5.41 9.08 2.20
C ASP A 71 -6.13 7.79 2.62
N PHE A 72 -5.60 7.08 3.64
CA PHE A 72 -6.18 5.82 4.12
C PHE A 72 -7.65 5.93 4.57
N GLY A 73 -8.12 7.13 4.93
CA GLY A 73 -9.52 7.38 5.32
C GLY A 73 -10.43 7.77 4.15
N ALA A 74 -9.88 8.20 3.02
CA ALA A 74 -10.66 8.77 1.92
C ALA A 74 -11.47 7.71 1.17
N THR A 75 -10.91 6.51 0.99
CA THR A 75 -11.63 5.34 0.43
C THR A 75 -12.67 4.76 1.39
N LEU A 76 -12.63 5.12 2.67
CA LEU A 76 -13.64 4.70 3.64
C LEU A 76 -14.89 5.57 3.60
N VAL A 77 -14.84 6.82 3.15
CA VAL A 77 -16.06 7.64 3.03
C VAL A 77 -17.04 7.08 1.99
N THR A 78 -16.54 6.36 0.98
CA THR A 78 -17.37 5.61 0.02
C THR A 78 -17.78 4.22 0.51
N ALA A 79 -17.06 3.61 1.47
CA ALA A 79 -17.36 2.28 2.02
C ALA A 79 -18.19 2.32 3.33
N ASP A 80 -18.03 3.38 4.12
CA ASP A 80 -18.83 3.75 5.30
C ASP A 80 -19.98 4.65 4.86
N ALA A 81 -20.96 4.06 4.16
CA ALA A 81 -22.28 4.66 3.98
C ALA A 81 -23.06 4.81 5.32
N ARG A 82 -22.41 4.63 6.48
CA ARG A 82 -23.03 4.75 7.81
C ARG A 82 -23.43 6.19 8.16
N GLU A 83 -22.76 7.18 7.55
CA GLU A 83 -23.07 8.61 7.72
C GLU A 83 -23.98 9.14 6.59
N ALA A 84 -24.24 8.34 5.55
CA ALA A 84 -25.21 8.66 4.52
C ALA A 84 -26.60 8.23 4.99
N GLY A 85 -27.35 9.18 5.57
CA GLY A 85 -28.74 8.99 5.95
C GLY A 85 -29.55 8.27 4.85
N ASP A 86 -30.30 7.25 5.28
CA ASP A 86 -31.37 6.54 4.57
C ASP A 86 -31.03 5.83 3.23
N GLY A 87 -29.78 5.43 3.02
CA GLY A 87 -29.38 4.52 1.92
C GLY A 87 -29.35 3.03 2.33
N PRO A 88 -29.64 2.07 1.42
CA PRO A 88 -29.77 0.65 1.77
C PRO A 88 -28.46 0.10 2.35
N SER A 89 -28.53 -0.38 3.59
CA SER A 89 -27.43 -0.90 4.43
C SER A 89 -26.66 -2.11 3.85
N ALA A 90 -27.01 -2.56 2.66
CA ALA A 90 -26.36 -3.66 1.96
C ALA A 90 -25.03 -3.27 1.30
N ALA A 91 -24.76 -1.98 1.09
CA ALA A 91 -23.54 -1.52 0.43
C ALA A 91 -22.24 -1.78 1.23
N PHE A 92 -22.33 -1.94 2.55
CA PHE A 92 -21.17 -2.24 3.41
C PHE A 92 -20.63 -3.66 3.20
N CYS A 93 -21.51 -4.66 3.14
CA CYS A 93 -21.12 -6.04 2.87
C CYS A 93 -20.86 -6.30 1.39
N ALA A 94 -21.38 -5.44 0.50
CA ALA A 94 -21.39 -5.67 -0.94
C ALA A 94 -20.34 -4.86 -1.70
N GLY A 95 -19.91 -3.67 -1.26
CA GLY A 95 -19.02 -2.81 -2.05
C GLY A 95 -17.64 -3.42 -2.32
N GLY A 96 -17.06 -4.09 -1.32
CA GLY A 96 -15.81 -4.84 -1.49
C GLY A 96 -16.01 -6.25 -2.06
N ALA A 97 -17.10 -6.93 -1.67
CA ALA A 97 -17.34 -8.33 -2.04
C ALA A 97 -17.90 -8.50 -3.47
N LEU A 98 -18.71 -7.55 -3.96
CA LEU A 98 -19.22 -7.56 -5.35
C LEU A 98 -18.14 -7.20 -6.37
N ALA A 99 -17.10 -6.48 -5.93
CA ALA A 99 -15.92 -6.26 -6.75
C ALA A 99 -15.03 -7.52 -6.82
N ALA A 100 -15.18 -8.49 -5.91
CA ALA A 100 -14.21 -9.58 -5.68
C ALA A 100 -14.47 -10.88 -6.47
N THR A 101 -14.54 -10.81 -7.81
CA THR A 101 -14.72 -12.02 -8.64
C THR A 101 -13.44 -12.53 -9.30
N ASP A 102 -12.40 -11.70 -9.45
CA ASP A 102 -11.04 -12.06 -9.89
C ASP A 102 -10.10 -12.18 -8.68
N PRO A 103 -9.13 -13.11 -8.65
CA PRO A 103 -7.99 -13.05 -7.72
C PRO A 103 -7.28 -11.68 -7.64
N ALA A 104 -7.28 -10.89 -8.71
CA ALA A 104 -6.85 -9.49 -8.71
C ALA A 104 -7.72 -8.62 -7.79
N ASP A 105 -9.01 -8.88 -7.80
CA ASP A 105 -9.98 -8.22 -6.94
C ASP A 105 -9.88 -8.70 -5.48
N TYR A 106 -9.46 -9.94 -5.23
CA TYR A 106 -9.24 -10.44 -3.86
C TYR A 106 -8.11 -9.68 -3.17
N ALA A 107 -6.99 -9.44 -3.85
CA ALA A 107 -5.89 -8.64 -3.31
C ALA A 107 -6.32 -7.19 -3.03
N ALA A 108 -7.07 -6.58 -3.95
CA ALA A 108 -7.65 -5.26 -3.73
C ALA A 108 -8.65 -5.23 -2.57
N PHE A 109 -9.51 -6.25 -2.48
CA PHE A 109 -10.49 -6.44 -1.41
C PHE A 109 -9.81 -6.56 -0.04
N MET A 110 -8.77 -7.40 0.08
CA MET A 110 -8.04 -7.56 1.34
C MET A 110 -7.43 -6.24 1.81
N ARG A 111 -6.86 -5.43 0.90
CA ARG A 111 -6.35 -4.10 1.22
C ARG A 111 -7.45 -3.14 1.68
N ALA A 112 -8.59 -3.12 0.97
CA ALA A 112 -9.74 -2.31 1.34
C ALA A 112 -10.34 -2.70 2.70
N ALA A 113 -10.49 -4.01 2.95
CA ALA A 113 -11.01 -4.55 4.21
C ALA A 113 -10.05 -4.30 5.38
N PHE A 114 -8.74 -4.45 5.17
CA PHE A 114 -7.75 -4.11 6.20
C PHE A 114 -7.85 -2.63 6.55
N ARG A 115 -7.92 -1.75 5.54
CA ARG A 115 -8.04 -0.29 5.74
C ARG A 115 -9.30 0.11 6.50
N SER A 116 -10.45 -0.50 6.20
CA SER A 116 -11.71 -0.19 6.91
C SER A 116 -11.70 -0.60 8.38
N SER A 117 -10.78 -1.49 8.75
CA SER A 117 -10.57 -1.86 10.15
C SER A 117 -9.62 -0.90 10.92
N LEU A 118 -8.92 0.00 10.22
CA LEU A 118 -7.91 0.87 10.82
C LEU A 118 -8.48 2.19 11.32
N LYS A 119 -7.96 2.68 12.44
CA LYS A 119 -8.09 4.08 12.88
C LYS A 119 -6.69 4.68 12.91
N GLY A 120 -6.54 5.97 12.65
CA GLY A 120 -5.22 6.63 12.54
C GLY A 120 -4.32 6.51 13.78
N ARG A 121 -4.85 6.11 14.94
CA ARG A 121 -4.08 5.83 16.17
C ARG A 121 -3.65 4.36 16.33
N HIS A 122 -3.96 3.49 15.37
CA HIS A 122 -3.64 2.08 15.45
C HIS A 122 -2.14 1.85 15.22
N THR A 123 -1.55 1.02 16.07
CA THR A 123 -0.19 0.52 15.90
C THR A 123 -0.26 -0.99 16.06
N VAL A 124 -0.08 -1.73 14.98
CA VAL A 124 0.00 -3.20 15.01
C VAL A 124 1.39 -3.64 14.57
N ARG A 125 1.85 -4.79 15.07
CA ARG A 125 3.25 -5.25 14.91
C ARG A 125 3.67 -5.41 13.44
N ASN A 126 2.72 -5.64 12.53
CA ASN A 126 2.95 -5.80 11.10
C ASN A 126 2.42 -4.62 10.27
N LEU A 127 2.32 -3.41 10.86
CA LEU A 127 1.92 -2.18 10.16
C LEU A 127 2.99 -1.11 10.36
N GLY A 128 3.63 -0.72 9.27
CA GLY A 128 4.64 0.33 9.18
C GLY A 128 4.23 1.42 8.21
N PHE A 129 5.23 2.08 7.61
CA PHE A 129 5.03 3.11 6.59
C PHE A 129 6.31 3.29 5.79
N ARG A 130 6.17 3.94 4.62
CA ARG A 130 7.29 4.48 3.85
C ARG A 130 7.08 5.96 3.56
N CYS A 131 8.16 6.67 3.29
CA CYS A 131 8.12 8.07 2.91
C CYS A 131 8.04 8.22 1.40
N ALA A 132 7.32 9.23 0.95
CA ALA A 132 7.32 9.76 -0.40
C ALA A 132 7.81 11.21 -0.40
N ALA A 133 8.33 11.65 -1.53
CA ALA A 133 8.70 13.04 -1.77
C ALA A 133 8.41 13.38 -3.23
N ASP A 134 7.97 14.60 -3.48
CA ASP A 134 7.73 15.07 -4.84
C ASP A 134 9.06 15.15 -5.60
N ALA A 135 9.05 14.80 -6.88
CA ALA A 135 10.28 14.70 -7.69
C ALA A 135 11.11 15.99 -7.71
N LEU A 136 10.44 17.15 -7.68
CA LEU A 136 11.09 18.46 -7.63
C LEU A 136 11.87 18.68 -6.32
N ALA A 137 11.46 18.02 -5.22
CA ALA A 137 12.10 18.14 -3.92
C ALA A 137 13.34 17.25 -3.76
N LEU A 138 13.51 16.22 -4.61
CA LEU A 138 14.68 15.35 -4.63
C LEU A 138 15.83 15.92 -5.47
N ALA A 139 15.53 16.86 -6.37
CA ALA A 139 16.49 17.47 -7.30
C ALA A 139 17.21 18.72 -6.73
N SER A 140 16.84 19.20 -5.54
CA SER A 140 17.56 20.30 -4.89
C SER A 140 18.78 19.75 -4.15
N PRO A 141 20.03 20.08 -4.56
CA PRO A 141 21.18 19.79 -3.71
C PRO A 141 20.98 20.55 -2.41
N ARG A 142 21.17 19.88 -1.27
CA ARG A 142 21.30 20.58 0.01
C ARG A 142 22.38 21.63 -0.18
N ALA A 143 22.00 22.90 -0.19
CA ALA A 143 22.94 24.00 -0.14
C ALA A 143 23.77 23.80 1.12
N HIS A 144 24.99 23.31 0.95
CA HIS A 144 25.99 23.33 1.99
C HIS A 144 26.15 24.79 2.34
N GLN A 145 25.67 25.20 3.52
CA GLN A 145 26.06 26.48 4.10
C GLN A 145 27.55 26.34 4.42
N GLY A 146 28.38 26.58 3.41
CA GLY A 146 29.79 26.85 3.54
C GLY A 146 29.93 28.25 4.11
N GLY A 147 29.89 28.35 5.44
CA GLY A 147 30.55 29.44 6.13
C GLY A 147 32.04 29.17 6.11
N THR A 148 32.81 30.01 5.43
CA THR A 148 34.28 30.06 5.53
C THR A 148 34.69 31.54 5.42
N PRO A 149 35.87 31.92 5.92
CA PRO A 149 36.66 31.41 7.05
C PRO A 149 36.56 32.30 8.31
#